data_AF-A0A654DHL8-F1
#
_entry.id   AF-A0A654DHL8-F1
#
_cell.length_a   1.000
_cell.length_b   1.000
_cell.length_c   1.000
_cell.angle_alpha   90.00
_cell.angle_beta   90.00
_cell.angle_gamma   90.00
#
_symmetry.space_group_name_H-M   'P 1'
#
loop_
_entity.id
_entity.type
_entity.pdbx_description
1 polymer ?
#
loop_
_entity_poly.entity_id
_entity_poly.type
_entity_poly.pdbx_seq_one_letter_code
_entity_poly.pdbx_strand_id
1 'polypeptide(L)' 'MTEADRLAQRRWFVLVGVRLAGVAGAVLGLVLIARAYSWGPKILGTAIVLSAMAMIAIVPRSLAQRWRTPTE' A
#
# COMPACT_ATOMS: atom_id res chain seq x y z
N MET A 1 13.80 4.47 -25.80
CA MET A 1 12.60 4.20 -24.97
C MET A 1 11.46 5.05 -25.48
N THR A 2 10.43 4.38 -25.98
CA THR A 2 9.21 5.02 -26.51
C THR A 2 8.39 5.63 -25.36
N GLU A 3 7.41 6.48 -25.69
CA GLU A 3 6.49 7.04 -24.69
C GLU A 3 5.70 5.93 -23.95
N ALA A 4 5.35 4.86 -24.67
CA ALA A 4 4.69 3.69 -24.12
C ALA A 4 5.56 2.99 -23.07
N ASP A 5 6.87 2.86 -23.31
CA ASP A 5 7.80 2.27 -22.34
C ASP A 5 7.90 3.10 -21.07
N ARG A 6 7.95 4.44 -21.20
CA ARG A 6 7.97 5.36 -20.05
C ARG A 6 6.68 5.28 -19.23
N LEU A 7 5.53 5.16 -19.90
CA LEU A 7 4.25 4.97 -19.22
C LEU A 7 4.21 3.63 -18.46
N ALA A 8 4.61 2.53 -19.11
CA ALA A 8 4.65 1.21 -18.49
C ALA A 8 5.58 1.17 -17.27
N GLN A 9 6.76 1.78 -17.36
CA GLN A 9 7.71 1.86 -16.26
C GLN A 9 7.14 2.65 -15.07
N ARG A 10 6.44 3.75 -15.33
CA ARG A 10 5.80 4.55 -14.28
C ARG A 10 4.70 3.78 -13.56
N ARG A 11 3.89 3.00 -14.30
CA ARG A 11 2.87 2.10 -13.73
C ARG A 11 3.49 1.02 -12.83
N TRP A 12 4.59 0.43 -13.30
CA TRP A 12 5.33 -0.58 -12.55
C TRP A 12 5.90 -0.01 -11.25
N PHE A 13 6.53 1.17 -11.29
CA PHE A 13 7.05 1.83 -10.08
C PHE A 13 5.97 2.11 -9.05
N VAL A 14 4.78 2.55 -9.48
CA VAL A 14 3.66 2.78 -8.57
C VAL A 14 3.20 1.47 -7.92
N LEU A 15 3.07 0.38 -8.70
CA LEU A 15 2.70 -0.94 -8.16
C LEU A 15 3.71 -1.46 -7.14
N VAL A 16 5.01 -1.34 -7.43
CA VAL A 16 6.07 -1.76 -6.52
C VAL A 16 6.11 -0.87 -5.27
N GLY A 17 6.03 0.46 -5.43
CA GLY A 17 6.02 1.41 -4.32
C GLY A 17 4.88 1.16 -3.34
N VAL A 18 3.69 0.84 -3.84
CA VAL A 18 2.53 0.50 -3.01
C VAL A 18 2.73 -0.81 -2.24
N ARG A 19 3.30 -1.83 -2.88
CA ARG A 19 3.64 -3.09 -2.19
C ARG A 19 4.68 -2.86 -1.08
N LEU A 20 5.71 -2.07 -1.36
CA LEU A 20 6.75 -1.72 -0.38
C LEU A 20 6.18 -0.92 0.80
N ALA A 21 5.40 0.12 0.54
CA ALA A 21 4.73 0.90 1.58
C ALA A 21 3.84 0.02 2.47
N GLY A 22 3.22 -0.98 1.84
CA GLY A 22 2.46 -2.01 2.50
C GLY A 22 3.20 -2.87 3.49
N VAL A 23 4.28 -3.50 3.01
CA VAL A 23 5.15 -4.34 3.84
C VAL A 23 5.74 -3.50 4.97
N ALA A 24 6.17 -2.26 4.69
CA ALA A 24 6.66 -1.33 5.70
C ALA A 24 5.61 -1.04 6.79
N GLY A 25 4.35 -0.80 6.40
CA GLY A 25 3.25 -0.59 7.34
C GLY A 25 2.91 -1.83 8.18
N ALA A 26 2.94 -3.02 7.58
CA ALA A 26 2.74 -4.29 8.29
C ALA A 26 3.85 -4.54 9.32
N VAL A 27 5.11 -4.33 8.95
CA VAL A 27 6.27 -4.47 9.84
C VAL A 27 6.21 -3.44 10.97
N LEU A 28 5.92 -2.17 10.68
CA LEU A 28 5.80 -1.12 11.70
C LEU A 28 4.70 -1.43 12.71
N GLY A 29 3.53 -1.86 12.25
CA GLY A 29 2.44 -2.18 13.14
C GLY A 29 2.66 -3.48 13.93
N LEU A 30 3.35 -4.48 13.36
CA LEU A 30 3.80 -5.66 14.09
C LEU A 30 4.79 -5.28 15.20
N VAL A 31 5.77 -4.41 14.91
CA VAL A 31 6.71 -3.88 15.90
C VAL A 31 5.99 -3.13 17.01
N LEU A 32 4.96 -2.33 16.68
CA LEU A 32 4.17 -1.61 17.67
C LEU A 32 3.41 -2.56 18.61
N ILE A 33 2.82 -3.62 18.05
CA ILE A 33 2.11 -4.66 18.83
C ILE A 33 3.08 -5.44 19.72
N ALA A 34 4.25 -5.82 19.18
CA ALA A 34 5.25 -6.61 19.90
C ALA A 34 5.85 -5.85 21.09
N ARG A 35 5.92 -4.51 21.03
CA ARG A 35 6.50 -3.66 22.08
C ARG A 35 5.46 -3.10 23.07
N ALA A 36 4.17 -3.29 22.82
CA ALA A 36 3.10 -2.70 23.61
C ALA A 36 2.75 -3.55 24.85
N TYR A 37 3.07 -3.02 26.04
CA TYR A 37 2.76 -3.62 27.34
C TYR A 37 1.34 -3.32 27.84
N SER A 38 0.69 -2.29 27.30
CA SER A 38 -0.68 -1.85 27.67
C SER A 38 -1.65 -1.92 26.48
N TRP A 39 -2.96 -1.98 26.78
CA TRP A 39 -4.02 -2.20 25.77
C TRP A 39 -4.20 -1.05 24.77
N GLY A 40 -3.99 0.20 25.18
CA GLY A 40 -4.14 1.38 24.30
C GLY A 40 -3.17 1.40 23.10
N PRO A 41 -1.85 1.25 23.31
CA PRO A 41 -0.87 1.17 22.23
C PRO A 41 -1.08 -0.02 21.29
N LYS A 42 -1.61 -1.14 21.79
CA LYS A 42 -1.98 -2.29 20.96
C LYS A 42 -3.07 -1.95 19.93
N ILE A 43 -4.11 -1.22 20.36
CA ILE A 43 -5.20 -0.80 19.46
C ILE A 43 -4.69 0.16 18.39
N LEU A 44 -3.83 1.12 18.78
CA LEU A 44 -3.21 2.05 17.83
C LEU A 44 -2.35 1.31 16.80
N GLY A 45 -1.58 0.31 17.23
CA GLY A 45 -0.77 -0.54 16.35
C GLY A 45 -1.62 -1.30 15.36
N THR A 46 -2.69 -1.95 15.83
CA THR A 46 -3.64 -2.66 14.97
C THR A 46 -4.33 -1.72 13.97
N ALA A 47 -4.72 -0.51 14.38
CA ALA A 47 -5.33 0.48 13.48
C ALA A 47 -4.36 0.94 12.38
N ILE A 48 -3.07 1.08 12.69
CA ILE A 48 -2.02 1.40 11.70
C ILE A 48 -1.80 0.22 10.75
N VAL A 49 -1.74 -1.03 11.25
CA VAL A 49 -1.67 -2.22 10.37
C VAL A 49 -2.85 -2.27 9.42
N LEU A 50 -4.08 -2.11 9.94
CA LEU A 50 -5.30 -2.15 9.14
C LEU A 50 -5.34 -1.03 8.11
N SER A 51 -4.93 0.19 8.47
CA SER A 51 -4.81 1.31 7.53
C SER A 51 -3.76 1.06 6.45
N ALA A 52 -2.62 0.46 6.81
CA ALA A 52 -1.59 0.09 5.86
C ALA A 52 -2.07 -1.01 4.90
N MET A 53 -2.72 -2.07 5.41
CA MET A 53 -3.34 -3.10 4.58
C MET A 53 -4.40 -2.52 3.65
N ALA A 54 -5.23 -1.59 4.13
CA ALA A 54 -6.21 -0.90 3.32
C ALA A 54 -5.54 -0.10 2.19
N MET A 55 -4.43 0.60 2.46
CA MET A 55 -3.66 1.28 1.41
C MET A 55 -3.10 0.30 0.36
N ILE A 56 -2.56 -0.85 0.77
CA ILE A 56 -2.07 -1.89 -0.15
C ILE A 56 -3.18 -2.44 -1.03
N ALA A 57 -4.39 -2.59 -0.51
CA ALA A 57 -5.50 -3.18 -1.24
C ALA A 57 -6.20 -2.15 -2.15
N ILE A 58 -6.41 -0.93 -1.65
CA ILE A 58 -7.21 0.09 -2.32
C ILE A 58 -6.40 0.80 -3.41
N VAL A 59 -5.14 1.16 -3.15
CA VAL A 59 -4.34 1.95 -4.10
C VAL A 59 -4.11 1.21 -5.43
N PRO A 60 -3.60 -0.02 -5.48
CA PRO A 60 -3.37 -0.71 -6.74
C PRO A 60 -4.69 -1.11 -7.41
N ARG A 61 -5.77 -1.37 -6.64
CA ARG A 61 -7.11 -1.63 -7.19
C ARG A 61 -7.68 -0.38 -7.86
N SER A 62 -7.54 0.79 -7.26
CA SER A 62 -7.98 2.07 -7.84
C SER A 62 -7.14 2.48 -9.06
N LEU A 63 -5.82 2.24 -9.03
CA LEU A 63 -4.92 2.49 -10.16
C LEU A 63 -5.20 1.51 -11.30
N ALA A 64 -5.44 0.24 -11.00
CA ALA A 64 -5.86 -0.74 -11.99
C ALA A 64 -7.22 -0.38 -12.61
N GLN A 65 -8.19 0.13 -11.83
CA GLN A 65 -9.46 0.64 -12.37
C GLN A 65 -9.23 1.86 -13.27
N ARG A 66 -8.40 2.83 -12.85
CA ARG A 66 -8.09 4.04 -13.64
C ARG A 66 -7.31 3.76 -14.92
N TRP A 67 -6.47 2.73 -14.96
CA TRP A 67 -5.77 2.34 -16.19
C TRP A 67 -6.62 1.46 -17.11
N ARG A 68 -7.77 0.98 -16.63
CA ARG A 68 -8.71 0.15 -17.36
C ARG A 68 -9.86 0.94 -17.99
N THR A 69 -9.82 2.27 -17.98
CA THR A 69 -10.79 3.09 -18.73
C THR A 69 -10.26 3.43 -20.13
N PRO A 70 -10.54 2.62 -21.16
CA PRO A 70 -11.19 3.08 -22.37
C PRO A 70 -12.70 3.13 -22.07
N THR A 71 -13.25 4.33 -21.90
CA THR A 71 -14.69 4.54 -22.02
C THR A 71 -14.90 4.97 -23.46
N GLU A 72 -15.31 4.02 -24.31
CA GLU A 72 -16.19 4.35 -25.44
C GLU A 72 -17.58 4.68 -24.90
#